data_AF-A0A850M6G7-F1
#
_entry.id   AF-A0A850M6G7-F1
#
_cell.length_a   1.000
_cell.length_b   1.000
_cell.length_c   1.000
_cell.angle_alpha   90.00
_cell.angle_beta   90.00
_cell.angle_gamma   90.00
#
_symmetry.space_group_name_H-M   'P 1'
#
loop_
_entity.id
_entity.type
_entity.pdbx_description
1 polymer ?
#
loop_
_entity_poly.entity_id
_entity_poly.type
_entity_poly.pdbx_seq_one_letter_code
_entity_poly.pdbx_strand_id
1 'polypeptide(L)'
;MSEKILRVSKHLLRKKKAPAAIRYLFYGIHRDPNNVELFSCLGDALKQILEYEIALKIYRKGLKLAKDQENEALSEELTSKIENIYVISPEDALEGPQIGFFVRSLMKILSQLGKKDWF
;
A
#
# COMPACT_ATOMS: atom_id res chain seq x y z
N MET A 1 -23.33 4.24 -0.21
CA MET A 1 -23.06 2.77 -0.26
C MET A 1 -21.56 2.48 -0.14
N SER A 2 -20.72 3.20 -0.90
CA SER A 2 -19.25 3.13 -0.83
C SER A 2 -18.70 3.40 0.58
N GLU A 3 -19.27 4.33 1.34
CA GLU A 3 -18.85 4.64 2.72
C GLU A 3 -18.97 3.44 3.69
N LYS A 4 -20.05 2.65 3.59
CA LYS A 4 -20.20 1.41 4.37
C LYS A 4 -19.13 0.38 3.99
N ILE A 5 -18.85 0.25 2.69
CA ILE A 5 -17.82 -0.66 2.17
C ILE A 5 -16.43 -0.23 2.67
N LEU A 6 -16.11 1.06 2.64
CA LEU A 6 -14.87 1.62 3.18
C LEU A 6 -14.74 1.32 4.68
N ARG A 7 -15.78 1.58 5.47
CA ARG A 7 -15.75 1.33 6.92
C ARG A 7 -15.50 -0.14 7.25
N VAL A 8 -16.19 -1.06 6.57
CA VAL A 8 -16.01 -2.51 6.74
C VAL A 8 -14.61 -2.93 6.30
N SER A 9 -14.14 -2.46 5.14
CA SER A 9 -12.83 -2.81 4.60
C SER A 9 -11.70 -2.32 5.49
N LYS A 10 -11.74 -1.06 5.94
CA LYS A 10 -10.78 -0.49 6.91
C LYS A 10 -10.79 -1.27 8.24
N HIS A 11 -11.95 -1.78 8.68
CA HIS A 11 -12.01 -2.66 9.85
C HIS A 11 -11.33 -4.02 9.59
N LEU A 12 -11.58 -4.64 8.43
CA LEU A 12 -10.96 -5.92 8.04
C LEU A 12 -9.43 -5.81 7.90
N LEU A 13 -8.94 -4.72 7.32
CA LEU A 13 -7.50 -4.45 7.18
C LEU A 13 -6.79 -4.31 8.52
N ARG A 14 -7.41 -3.63 9.49
CA ARG A 14 -6.87 -3.58 10.88
C ARG A 14 -6.82 -4.94 11.56
N LYS A 15 -7.63 -5.90 11.11
CA LYS A 15 -7.64 -7.28 11.60
C LYS A 15 -6.75 -8.21 10.76
N LYS A 16 -5.93 -7.67 9.85
CA LYS A 16 -5.12 -8.41 8.86
C LYS A 16 -5.94 -9.41 8.02
N LYS A 17 -7.25 -9.17 7.84
CA LYS A 17 -8.15 -9.99 7.00
C LYS A 17 -8.19 -9.45 5.58
N ALA A 18 -7.02 -9.27 4.97
CA ALA A 18 -6.87 -8.67 3.66
C ALA A 18 -7.66 -9.38 2.53
N PRO A 19 -7.70 -10.73 2.43
CA PRO A 19 -8.50 -11.39 1.39
C PRO A 19 -10.00 -11.07 1.44
N ALA A 20 -10.56 -10.93 2.65
CA ALA A 20 -11.96 -10.54 2.82
C ALA A 20 -12.17 -9.07 2.42
N ALA A 21 -11.25 -8.17 2.81
CA ALA A 21 -11.30 -6.76 2.46
C ALA A 21 -11.27 -6.56 0.92
N ILE A 22 -10.38 -7.29 0.23
CA ILE A 22 -10.26 -7.25 -1.23
C ILE A 22 -11.61 -7.52 -1.92
N ARG A 23 -12.37 -8.54 -1.47
CA ARG A 23 -13.69 -8.86 -2.05
C ARG A 23 -14.69 -7.71 -1.91
N TYR A 24 -14.76 -7.08 -0.73
CA TYR A 24 -15.64 -5.93 -0.51
C TYR A 24 -15.21 -4.72 -1.34
N LEU A 25 -13.91 -4.47 -1.45
CA LEU A 25 -13.35 -3.35 -2.20
C LEU A 25 -13.57 -3.50 -3.71
N PHE A 26 -13.40 -4.70 -4.27
CA PHE A 26 -13.75 -4.95 -5.67
C PHE A 26 -15.23 -4.69 -5.95
N TYR A 27 -16.12 -5.17 -5.09
CA TYR A 27 -17.54 -4.88 -5.20
C TYR A 27 -17.84 -3.37 -5.10
N GLY A 28 -17.15 -2.67 -4.18
CA GLY A 28 -17.25 -1.22 -4.02
C GLY A 28 -16.84 -0.47 -5.29
N ILE A 29 -15.68 -0.79 -5.85
CA ILE A 29 -15.15 -0.14 -7.06
C ILE A 29 -16.09 -0.38 -8.25
N HIS A 30 -16.69 -1.57 -8.35
CA HIS A 30 -17.66 -1.84 -9.41
C HIS A 30 -18.93 -1.00 -9.28
N ARG A 31 -19.33 -0.64 -8.05
CA ARG A 31 -20.50 0.21 -7.79
C ARG A 31 -20.19 1.71 -7.87
N ASP A 32 -18.97 2.09 -7.53
CA ASP A 32 -18.52 3.48 -7.43
C ASP A 32 -17.07 3.59 -7.94
N PRO A 33 -16.88 3.53 -9.28
CA PRO A 33 -15.56 3.47 -9.89
C PRO A 33 -14.77 4.78 -9.79
N ASN A 34 -15.42 5.87 -9.38
CA ASN A 34 -14.78 7.18 -9.21
C ASN A 34 -14.33 7.43 -7.77
N ASN A 35 -14.56 6.51 -6.84
CA ASN A 35 -14.19 6.69 -5.45
C ASN A 35 -12.72 6.29 -5.21
N VAL A 36 -11.86 7.30 -5.13
CA VAL A 36 -10.41 7.18 -4.94
C VAL A 36 -10.04 6.39 -3.68
N GLU A 37 -10.77 6.58 -2.57
CA GLU A 37 -10.48 5.88 -1.31
C GLU A 37 -10.62 4.36 -1.43
N LEU A 38 -11.50 3.86 -2.31
CA LEU A 38 -11.65 2.43 -2.55
C LEU A 38 -10.40 1.84 -3.21
N PHE A 39 -9.77 2.57 -4.14
CA PHE A 39 -8.50 2.18 -4.73
C PHE A 39 -7.37 2.25 -3.70
N SER A 40 -7.34 3.30 -2.87
CA SER A 40 -6.37 3.41 -1.77
C SER A 40 -6.46 2.22 -0.82
N CYS A 41 -7.67 1.88 -0.34
CA CYS A 41 -7.87 0.74 0.54
C CYS A 41 -7.58 -0.61 -0.14
N LEU A 42 -7.82 -0.75 -1.45
CA LEU A 42 -7.50 -1.97 -2.19
C LEU A 42 -6.00 -2.17 -2.33
N GLY A 43 -5.27 -1.08 -2.60
CA GLY A 43 -3.81 -1.12 -2.59
C GLY A 43 -3.26 -1.50 -1.20
N ASP A 44 -3.84 -0.98 -0.12
CA ASP A 44 -3.42 -1.34 1.25
C ASP A 44 -3.65 -2.84 1.50
N ALA A 45 -4.80 -3.36 1.05
CA ALA A 45 -5.14 -4.77 1.17
C ALA A 45 -4.18 -5.69 0.41
N LEU A 46 -3.81 -5.29 -0.81
CA LEU A 46 -2.85 -6.02 -1.64
C LEU A 46 -1.44 -5.96 -1.06
N LYS A 47 -1.04 -4.80 -0.51
CA LYS A 47 0.24 -4.64 0.20
C LYS A 47 0.33 -5.58 1.41
N GLN A 48 -0.75 -5.73 2.19
CA GLN A 48 -0.78 -6.67 3.35
C GLN A 48 -0.56 -8.13 2.98
N ILE A 49 -0.83 -8.53 1.73
CA ILE A 49 -0.59 -9.89 1.23
C ILE A 49 0.64 -9.97 0.32
N LEU A 50 1.51 -8.96 0.37
CA LEU A 50 2.77 -8.89 -0.39
C LEU A 50 2.61 -8.83 -1.92
N GLU A 51 1.40 -8.53 -2.42
CA GLU A 51 1.11 -8.36 -3.84
C GLU A 51 1.46 -6.93 -4.31
N TYR A 52 2.72 -6.55 -4.14
CA TYR A 52 3.20 -5.18 -4.32
C TYR A 52 3.00 -4.65 -5.74
N GLU A 53 3.24 -5.48 -6.75
CA GLU A 53 3.08 -5.09 -8.16
C GLU A 53 1.62 -4.76 -8.50
N ILE A 54 0.68 -5.53 -7.95
CA ILE A 54 -0.75 -5.28 -8.14
C ILE A 54 -1.16 -4.05 -7.33
N ALA A 55 -0.70 -3.94 -6.07
CA ALA A 55 -0.96 -2.77 -5.22
C ALA A 55 -0.51 -1.47 -5.90
N LEU A 56 0.69 -1.45 -6.48
CA LEU A 56 1.24 -0.31 -7.20
C LEU A 56 0.37 0.10 -8.41
N LYS A 57 -0.10 -0.89 -9.19
CA LYS A 57 -1.04 -0.65 -10.30
C LYS A 57 -2.35 -0.03 -9.80
N ILE A 58 -2.88 -0.53 -8.68
CA ILE A 58 -4.11 -0.02 -8.08
C ILE A 58 -3.94 1.41 -7.54
N TYR A 59 -2.87 1.68 -6.81
CA TYR A 59 -2.58 3.03 -6.33
C TYR A 59 -2.41 4.04 -7.47
N ARG A 60 -1.72 3.66 -8.55
CA ARG A 60 -1.58 4.52 -9.75
C ARG A 60 -2.93 4.84 -10.40
N LYS A 61 -3.87 3.89 -10.43
CA LYS A 61 -5.24 4.15 -10.89
C LYS A 61 -5.95 5.14 -9.97
N GLY A 62 -5.87 4.94 -8.65
CA GLY A 62 -6.42 5.87 -7.66
C GLY A 62 -5.82 7.27 -7.80
N LEU A 63 -4.51 7.37 -8.02
CA LEU A 63 -3.79 8.65 -8.15
C LEU A 63 -4.24 9.41 -9.39
N LYS A 64 -4.43 8.71 -10.51
CA LYS A 64 -4.98 9.34 -11.72
C LYS A 64 -6.37 9.90 -11.44
N LEU A 65 -7.26 9.13 -10.82
CA LEU A 65 -8.60 9.59 -10.45
C LEU A 65 -8.56 10.78 -9.48
N ALA A 66 -7.65 10.77 -8.49
CA ALA A 66 -7.48 11.86 -7.55
C ALA A 66 -7.07 13.16 -8.25
N LYS A 67 -6.13 13.08 -9.20
CA LYS A 67 -5.72 14.22 -10.03
C LYS A 67 -6.83 14.71 -10.94
N ASP A 68 -7.56 13.80 -11.57
CA ASP A 68 -8.73 14.12 -12.42
C ASP A 68 -9.85 14.81 -11.61
N GLN A 69 -9.89 14.57 -10.29
CA GLN A 69 -10.83 15.20 -9.34
C GLN A 69 -10.25 16.43 -8.63
N GLU A 70 -9.03 16.86 -8.97
CA GLU A 70 -8.32 17.97 -8.33
C GLU A 70 -8.20 17.80 -6.80
N ASN A 71 -8.17 16.54 -6.32
CA ASN A 71 -8.04 16.22 -4.91
C ASN A 71 -6.56 16.05 -4.55
N GLU A 72 -5.93 17.16 -4.15
CA GLU A 72 -4.51 17.21 -3.80
C GLU A 72 -4.17 16.31 -2.60
N ALA A 73 -5.00 16.34 -1.56
CA ALA A 73 -4.75 15.55 -0.34
C ALA A 73 -4.69 14.03 -0.63
N LEU A 74 -5.62 13.50 -1.43
CA LEU A 74 -5.59 12.09 -1.82
C LEU A 74 -4.46 11.79 -2.81
N SER A 75 -4.09 12.75 -3.65
CA SER A 75 -2.97 12.62 -4.57
C SER A 75 -1.63 12.50 -3.83
N GLU A 76 -1.43 13.31 -2.80
CA GLU A 76 -0.25 13.24 -1.93
C GLU A 76 -0.21 11.93 -1.13
N GLU A 77 -1.34 11.53 -0.53
CA GLU A 77 -1.45 10.26 0.20
C GLU A 77 -1.03 9.08 -0.69
N LEU A 78 -1.59 9.00 -1.90
CA LEU A 78 -1.32 7.91 -2.83
C LEU A 78 0.10 7.94 -3.37
N THR A 79 0.69 9.13 -3.58
CA THR A 79 2.08 9.26 -3.98
C THR A 79 3.01 8.71 -2.90
N SER A 80 2.77 9.09 -1.64
CA SER A 80 3.50 8.54 -0.49
C SER A 80 3.36 7.02 -0.37
N LYS A 81 2.16 6.47 -0.60
CA LYS A 81 1.94 5.01 -0.60
C LYS A 81 2.69 4.29 -1.73
N ILE A 82 2.80 4.91 -2.91
CA ILE A 82 3.54 4.37 -4.06
C ILE A 82 5.04 4.38 -3.77
N GLU A 83 5.57 5.51 -3.28
CA GLU A 83 7.00 5.63 -2.94
C GLU A 83 7.41 4.66 -1.84
N ASN A 84 6.54 4.47 -0.85
CA ASN A 84 6.76 3.57 0.29
C ASN A 84 6.19 2.16 0.08
N ILE A 85 5.92 1.75 -1.16
CA ILE A 85 5.27 0.46 -1.44
C ILE A 85 6.08 -0.72 -0.91
N TYR A 86 7.40 -0.68 -1.09
CA TYR A 86 8.34 -1.71 -0.63
C TYR A 86 8.85 -1.46 0.80
N VAL A 87 8.37 -0.42 1.49
CA VAL A 87 8.67 -0.21 2.91
C VAL A 87 7.78 -1.16 3.71
N ILE A 88 8.42 -2.26 4.14
CA ILE A 88 7.84 -3.31 4.99
C ILE A 88 7.99 -2.86 6.45
N SER A 89 6.91 -2.93 7.23
CA SER A 89 6.98 -2.76 8.69
C SER A 89 7.62 -4.01 9.33
N PRO A 90 8.31 -3.88 10.49
CA PRO A 90 8.99 -5.01 11.12
C PRO A 90 8.09 -6.23 11.35
N GLU A 91 6.79 -6.02 11.58
CA GLU A 91 5.82 -7.07 11.86
C GLU A 91 5.44 -7.89 10.61
N ASP A 92 5.54 -7.29 9.42
CA ASP A 92 5.23 -7.95 8.14
C ASP A 92 6.49 -8.59 7.49
N ALA A 93 7.67 -8.29 8.03
CA ALA A 93 8.95 -8.88 7.60
C ALA A 93 9.17 -10.32 8.10
N LEU A 94 8.34 -10.80 9.03
CA LEU A 94 8.47 -12.12 9.64
C LEU A 94 7.93 -13.27 8.77
N GLU A 95 7.19 -12.98 7.67
CA GLU A 95 6.51 -14.01 6.86
C GLU A 95 6.92 -14.08 5.36
N GLY A 96 7.96 -13.40 4.87
CA GLY A 96 8.33 -13.46 3.43
C GLY A 96 9.72 -12.92 3.08
N PRO A 97 10.24 -13.15 1.85
CA PRO A 97 11.67 -13.26 1.58
C PRO A 97 12.43 -11.96 1.80
N GLN A 98 12.98 -11.86 3.02
CA GLN A 98 14.23 -11.31 3.57
C GLN A 98 15.09 -10.27 2.82
N ILE A 99 14.82 -9.88 1.58
CA ILE A 99 15.67 -8.98 0.80
C ILE A 99 15.66 -7.56 1.39
N GLY A 100 14.50 -7.07 1.84
CA GLY A 100 14.39 -5.73 2.44
C GLY A 100 15.00 -5.61 3.84
N PHE A 101 14.98 -6.70 4.62
CA PHE A 101 15.69 -6.76 5.91
C PHE A 101 17.19 -6.95 5.71
N PHE A 102 17.59 -7.75 4.72
CA PHE A 102 18.99 -7.95 4.34
C PHE A 102 19.63 -6.64 3.89
N VAL A 103 18.97 -5.87 3.01
CA VAL A 103 19.50 -4.59 2.51
C VAL A 103 19.62 -3.54 3.62
N ARG A 104 18.65 -3.47 4.55
CA ARG A 104 18.73 -2.56 5.71
C ARG A 104 19.76 -2.99 6.76
N SER A 105 19.89 -4.29 7.02
CA SER A 105 20.92 -4.84 7.93
C SER A 105 22.32 -4.70 7.34
N LEU A 106 22.47 -4.91 6.04
CA LEU A 106 23.72 -4.71 5.30
C LEU A 106 24.12 -3.23 5.31
N MET A 107 23.19 -2.31 5.00
CA MET A 107 23.46 -0.86 5.09
C MET A 107 23.93 -0.44 6.49
N LYS A 108 23.34 -1.02 7.56
CA LYS A 108 23.74 -0.73 8.94
C LYS A 108 25.15 -1.21 9.27
N ILE A 109 25.53 -2.42 8.83
CA ILE A 109 26.90 -2.97 9.01
C ILE A 109 27.92 -2.17 8.21
N LEU A 110 27.60 -1.81 6.96
CA LEU A 110 28.47 -1.00 6.10
C LEU A 110 28.71 0.40 6.68
N SER A 111 27.67 1.00 7.26
CA SER A 111 27.78 2.28 7.97
C SER A 111 28.64 2.21 9.24
N GLN A 112 28.67 1.07 9.94
CA GLN A 112 29.51 0.89 11.14
C GLN A 112 30.97 0.58 10.81
N LEU A 113 31.24 0.02 9.63
CA LEU A 113 32.59 -0.21 9.11
C LEU A 113 33.25 1.04 8.50
N GLY A 114 32.60 2.21 8.60
CA GLY A 114 33.19 3.51 8.27
C GLY A 114 33.39 3.78 6.78
N LYS A 115 32.84 2.96 5.89
CA LYS A 115 32.85 3.26 4.44
C LYS A 115 31.68 4.18 4.11
N LYS A 116 31.89 5.47 4.38
CA LYS A 116 31.12 6.58 3.78
C LYS A 116 31.42 6.58 2.28
N ASP A 117 30.39 6.82 1.48
CA ASP A 117 30.34 6.60 0.03
C ASP A 117 30.23 5.09 -0.21
N TRP A 118 29.09 4.56 -0.67
CA TRP A 118 28.71 4.51 -2.08
C TRP A 118 27.18 4.41 -2.28
N PHE A 119 26.78 4.85 -3.48
CA PHE A 119 25.49 4.67 -4.15
C PHE A 119 25.04 3.20 -4.24
#